data_AF-A0A961K0W2-F1
#
_entry.id   AF-A0A961K0W2-F1
#
_cell.length_a   1.000
_cell.length_b   1.000
_cell.length_c   1.000
_cell.angle_alpha   90.00
_cell.angle_beta   90.00
_cell.angle_gamma   90.00
#
_symmetry.space_group_name_H-M   'P 1'
#
loop_
_entity.id
_entity.type
_entity.pdbx_description
1 polymer ?
#
loop_
_entity_poly.entity_id
_entity_poly.type
_entity_poly.pdbx_seq_one_letter_code
_entity_poly.pdbx_strand_id
1 'polypeptide(L)'
;IGPDTLSVALAGPRTNDGFFERLVAQLVHAAGAPSTAEIREALALLDAGFDDGSLPATGSFLPHLRLVAEQPVADRPAAIVALAIRCGNARLGRFVGIGRSEAADTGLCDGVTLAGRDDLKRHFAISAALGTGLDARAAFGLGEIKELLDSNPDGSGFNFEDMAADLAGLRFAMALARDPGAAARIGVEGDVMPDISDLPHDLSAAAFRARFGAIGDPAYQAEVARISARIDALRLHSGAAEIHDPAS
;
A
#
# COMPACT_ATOMS: atom_id res chain seq x y z
N ILE A 1 30.91 18.87 -3.08
CA ILE A 1 29.64 18.51 -3.76
C ILE A 1 29.12 17.30 -2.99
N GLY A 2 28.33 17.55 -1.95
CA GLY A 2 27.73 16.53 -1.08
C GLY A 2 26.27 16.29 -1.47
N PRO A 3 25.65 15.20 -1.01
CA PRO A 3 24.25 14.92 -1.32
C PRO A 3 23.36 15.84 -0.48
N ASP A 4 22.75 16.82 -1.13
CA ASP A 4 21.68 17.64 -0.56
C ASP A 4 20.45 16.75 -0.31
N THR A 5 20.26 16.38 0.95
CA THR A 5 18.96 15.97 1.48
C THR A 5 18.01 17.16 1.36
N LEU A 6 17.06 17.07 0.43
CA LEU A 6 15.90 17.95 0.37
C LEU A 6 15.02 17.67 1.59
N SER A 7 15.35 18.28 2.72
CA SER A 7 14.47 18.38 3.88
C SER A 7 13.38 19.40 3.56
N VAL A 8 12.22 18.94 3.10
CA VAL A 8 11.03 19.79 3.03
C VAL A 8 10.57 20.03 4.46
N ALA A 9 10.87 21.21 4.99
CA ALA A 9 10.42 21.66 6.29
C ALA A 9 8.90 21.86 6.29
N LEU A 10 8.16 20.98 6.96
CA LEU A 10 6.72 21.15 7.21
C LEU A 10 6.49 21.55 8.68
N ALA A 11 6.56 22.85 8.94
CA ALA A 11 6.02 23.45 10.17
C ALA A 11 4.56 23.85 9.92
N GLY A 12 3.64 22.94 10.24
CA GLY A 12 2.19 23.16 10.29
C GLY A 12 1.56 22.42 11.47
N PRO A 13 0.33 22.75 11.90
CA PRO A 13 -0.24 22.20 13.12
C PRO A 13 -0.34 20.68 13.05
N ARG A 14 0.14 20.03 14.13
CA ARG A 14 0.24 18.58 14.31
C ARG A 14 -1.14 17.95 14.51
N THR A 15 -1.86 17.74 13.42
CA THR A 15 -2.99 16.80 13.35
C THR A 15 -2.72 15.83 12.21
N ASN A 16 -2.59 14.54 12.54
CA ASN A 16 -2.16 13.46 11.64
C ASN A 16 -2.99 13.37 10.34
N ASP A 17 -4.27 13.73 10.39
CA ASP A 17 -5.18 13.76 9.24
C ASP A 17 -4.63 14.60 8.06
N GLY A 18 -3.90 15.67 8.34
CA GLY A 18 -3.47 16.60 7.30
C GLY A 18 -2.42 16.04 6.34
N PHE A 19 -1.53 15.13 6.76
CA PHE A 19 -0.51 14.59 5.85
C PHE A 19 -1.08 13.56 4.89
N PHE A 20 -1.85 12.61 5.41
CA PHE A 20 -2.49 11.60 4.57
C PHE A 20 -3.46 12.22 3.58
N GLU A 21 -4.29 13.19 4.01
CA GLU A 21 -5.15 13.92 3.08
C GLU A 21 -4.34 14.65 2.00
N ARG A 22 -3.18 15.23 2.34
CA ARG A 22 -2.27 15.83 1.35
C ARG A 22 -1.67 14.79 0.41
N LEU A 23 -1.29 13.62 0.91
CA LEU A 23 -0.70 12.55 0.11
C LEU A 23 -1.72 11.97 -0.87
N VAL A 24 -2.94 11.70 -0.40
CA VAL A 24 -4.05 11.26 -1.26
C VAL A 24 -4.40 12.37 -2.27
N ALA A 25 -4.39 13.65 -1.88
CA ALA A 25 -4.60 14.75 -2.81
C ALA A 25 -3.47 14.86 -3.87
N GLN A 26 -2.21 14.61 -3.49
CA GLN A 26 -1.10 14.56 -4.43
C GLN A 26 -1.26 13.42 -5.43
N LEU A 27 -1.70 12.25 -4.97
CA LEU A 27 -2.02 11.09 -5.80
C LEU A 27 -3.07 11.43 -6.88
N VAL A 28 -4.11 12.17 -6.51
CA VAL A 28 -5.20 12.62 -7.41
C VAL A 28 -4.70 13.62 -8.45
N HIS A 29 -3.65 14.38 -8.13
CA HIS A 29 -3.08 15.40 -8.99
C HIS A 29 -1.77 14.98 -9.67
N ALA A 30 -1.31 13.75 -9.45
CA ALA A 30 -0.10 13.23 -10.05
C ALA A 30 -0.29 13.07 -11.56
N ALA A 31 0.75 13.36 -12.33
CA ALA A 31 0.74 13.11 -13.77
C ALA A 31 0.62 11.60 -14.01
N GLY A 32 -0.42 11.17 -14.73
CA GLY A 32 -0.70 9.74 -14.93
C GLY A 32 -1.57 9.10 -13.85
N ALA A 33 -2.14 9.88 -12.92
CA ALA A 33 -3.18 9.40 -12.02
C ALA A 33 -4.41 8.93 -12.80
N PRO A 34 -5.08 7.85 -12.38
CA PRO A 34 -6.28 7.36 -13.04
C PRO A 34 -7.41 8.40 -12.92
N SER A 35 -8.14 8.58 -14.00
CA SER A 35 -9.33 9.41 -14.05
C SER A 35 -10.46 8.80 -13.22
N THR A 36 -11.39 9.64 -12.76
CA THR A 36 -12.61 9.19 -12.07
C THR A 36 -13.44 8.22 -12.92
N ALA A 37 -13.36 8.29 -14.26
CA ALA A 37 -14.04 7.37 -15.15
C ALA A 37 -13.42 5.97 -15.08
N GLU A 38 -12.10 5.86 -15.18
CA GLU A 38 -11.36 4.59 -15.07
C GLU A 38 -11.56 3.95 -13.70
N ILE A 39 -11.53 4.74 -12.62
CA ILE A 39 -11.78 4.24 -11.25
C ILE A 39 -13.21 3.68 -11.13
N ARG A 40 -14.21 4.33 -11.74
CA ARG A 40 -15.61 3.85 -11.73
C ARG A 40 -15.76 2.54 -12.49
N GLU A 41 -15.10 2.40 -13.63
CA GLU A 41 -15.08 1.15 -14.40
C GLU A 41 -14.44 0.01 -13.60
N ALA A 42 -13.33 0.30 -12.92
CA ALA A 42 -12.68 -0.65 -12.02
C ALA A 42 -13.55 -1.02 -10.79
N LEU A 43 -14.31 -0.09 -10.22
CA LEU A 43 -15.27 -0.40 -9.16
C LEU A 43 -16.37 -1.34 -9.67
N ALA A 44 -16.89 -1.09 -10.87
CA ALA A 44 -17.88 -1.96 -11.50
C ALA A 44 -17.33 -3.37 -11.79
N LEU A 45 -16.06 -3.48 -12.19
CA LEU A 45 -15.37 -4.76 -12.35
C LEU A 45 -15.32 -5.55 -11.03
N LEU A 46 -14.96 -4.89 -9.92
CA LEU A 46 -14.92 -5.52 -8.60
C LEU A 46 -16.33 -5.95 -8.15
N ASP A 47 -17.31 -5.06 -8.27
CA ASP A 47 -18.69 -5.32 -7.87
C ASP A 47 -19.27 -6.51 -8.68
N ALA A 48 -19.01 -6.57 -9.99
CA ALA A 48 -19.41 -7.71 -10.83
C ALA A 48 -18.74 -9.02 -10.40
N GLY A 49 -17.46 -8.98 -10.00
CA GLY A 49 -16.76 -10.16 -9.50
C GLY A 49 -17.31 -10.68 -8.16
N PHE A 50 -17.78 -9.79 -7.29
CA PHE A 50 -18.49 -10.21 -6.08
C PHE A 50 -19.88 -10.78 -6.41
N ASP A 51 -20.62 -10.13 -7.33
CA ASP A 51 -21.97 -10.54 -7.72
C ASP A 51 -22.00 -11.91 -8.41
N ASP A 52 -21.01 -12.23 -9.25
CA ASP A 52 -20.90 -13.51 -9.95
C ASP A 52 -20.16 -14.61 -9.16
N GLY A 53 -19.59 -14.25 -8.00
CA GLY A 53 -18.87 -15.14 -7.10
C GLY A 53 -17.44 -15.49 -7.53
N SER A 54 -16.89 -14.83 -8.56
CA SER A 54 -15.48 -14.97 -8.94
C SER A 54 -14.52 -14.33 -7.93
N LEU A 55 -14.98 -13.31 -7.18
CA LEU A 55 -14.30 -12.76 -6.02
C LEU A 55 -14.94 -13.26 -4.72
N PRO A 56 -14.17 -13.88 -3.81
CA PRO A 56 -14.71 -14.36 -2.56
C PRO A 56 -14.90 -13.22 -1.55
N ALA A 57 -16.09 -13.12 -0.94
CA ALA A 57 -16.36 -12.17 0.15
C ALA A 57 -15.75 -12.57 1.51
N THR A 58 -15.12 -13.75 1.58
CA THR A 58 -14.45 -14.25 2.80
C THR A 58 -13.15 -14.98 2.46
N GLY A 59 -12.21 -15.00 3.40
CA GLY A 59 -10.95 -15.73 3.25
C GLY A 59 -9.83 -14.86 2.69
N SER A 60 -9.04 -15.38 1.75
CA SER A 60 -7.83 -14.73 1.26
C SER A 60 -8.11 -13.51 0.38
N PHE A 61 -7.30 -12.46 0.54
CA PHE A 61 -7.31 -11.27 -0.31
C PHE A 61 -6.66 -11.50 -1.68
N LEU A 62 -5.89 -12.59 -1.83
CA LEU A 62 -5.13 -12.90 -3.03
C LEU A 62 -5.93 -12.87 -4.35
N PRO A 63 -7.17 -13.39 -4.45
CA PRO A 63 -7.94 -13.32 -5.70
C PRO A 63 -8.20 -11.88 -6.16
N HIS A 64 -8.39 -10.96 -5.21
CA HIS A 64 -8.60 -9.54 -5.48
C HIS A 64 -7.30 -8.88 -5.99
N LEU A 65 -6.16 -9.20 -5.37
CA LEU A 65 -4.84 -8.73 -5.81
C LEU A 65 -4.48 -9.24 -7.22
N ARG A 66 -4.83 -10.49 -7.51
CA ARG A 66 -4.63 -11.06 -8.85
C ARG A 66 -5.52 -10.40 -9.88
N LEU A 67 -6.80 -10.19 -9.59
CA LEU A 67 -7.71 -9.50 -10.49
C LEU A 67 -7.17 -8.13 -10.92
N VAL A 68 -6.71 -7.31 -9.97
CA VAL A 68 -6.17 -5.98 -10.29
C VAL A 68 -4.81 -6.05 -10.99
N ALA A 69 -3.96 -7.03 -10.66
CA ALA A 69 -2.65 -7.21 -11.29
C ALA A 69 -2.75 -7.73 -12.73
N GLU A 70 -3.75 -8.56 -13.02
CA GLU A 70 -4.00 -9.16 -14.33
C GLU A 70 -4.69 -8.19 -15.31
N GLN A 71 -5.15 -7.01 -14.84
CA GLN A 71 -5.65 -5.95 -15.72
C GLN A 71 -4.57 -5.48 -16.72
N PRO A 72 -4.98 -4.93 -17.88
CA PRO A 72 -4.06 -4.26 -18.79
C PRO A 72 -3.23 -3.22 -18.05
N VAL A 73 -1.95 -3.07 -18.44
CA VAL A 73 -0.98 -2.22 -17.72
C VAL A 73 -1.51 -0.80 -17.49
N ALA A 74 -2.23 -0.24 -18.46
CA ALA A 74 -2.84 1.09 -18.37
C ALA A 74 -3.95 1.20 -17.31
N ASP A 75 -4.64 0.10 -17.02
CA ASP A 75 -5.84 0.09 -16.17
C ASP A 75 -5.52 -0.32 -14.72
N ARG A 76 -4.34 -0.92 -14.47
CA ARG A 76 -3.90 -1.36 -13.13
C ARG A 76 -3.96 -0.23 -12.08
N PRO A 77 -3.53 1.01 -12.35
CA PRO A 77 -3.64 2.09 -11.37
C PRO A 77 -5.09 2.31 -10.89
N ALA A 78 -6.04 2.38 -11.82
CA ALA A 78 -7.45 2.54 -11.50
C ALA A 78 -8.00 1.33 -10.74
N ALA A 79 -7.61 0.12 -11.13
CA ALA A 79 -8.00 -1.13 -10.48
C ALA A 79 -7.52 -1.21 -9.02
N ILE A 80 -6.27 -0.82 -8.76
CA ILE A 80 -5.69 -0.79 -7.41
C ILE A 80 -6.39 0.26 -6.54
N VAL A 81 -6.66 1.45 -7.07
CA VAL A 81 -7.39 2.51 -6.35
C VAL A 81 -8.82 2.07 -6.03
N ALA A 82 -9.53 1.47 -6.98
CA ALA A 82 -10.86 0.93 -6.76
C ALA A 82 -10.87 -0.17 -5.68
N LEU A 83 -9.87 -1.05 -5.69
CA LEU A 83 -9.70 -2.08 -4.67
C LEU A 83 -9.47 -1.48 -3.27
N ALA A 84 -8.67 -0.42 -3.17
CA ALA A 84 -8.47 0.31 -1.93
C ALA A 84 -9.75 0.99 -1.41
N ILE A 85 -10.61 1.49 -2.30
CA ILE A 85 -11.91 2.06 -1.92
C ILE A 85 -12.83 0.95 -1.35
N ARG A 86 -12.90 -0.21 -2.01
CA ARG A 86 -13.81 -1.31 -1.63
C ARG A 86 -13.34 -2.09 -0.41
N CYS A 87 -12.05 -2.40 -0.34
CA CYS A 87 -11.49 -3.33 0.64
C CYS A 87 -10.49 -2.68 1.61
N GLY A 88 -10.17 -1.40 1.42
CA GLY A 88 -9.35 -0.62 2.35
C GLY A 88 -10.19 0.36 3.16
N ASN A 89 -10.63 1.44 2.52
CA ASN A 89 -11.44 2.47 3.13
C ASN A 89 -12.27 3.25 2.09
N ALA A 90 -13.59 3.13 2.16
CA ALA A 90 -14.57 3.86 1.34
C ALA A 90 -14.34 5.38 1.27
N ARG A 91 -13.75 5.98 2.33
CA ARG A 91 -13.49 7.43 2.40
C ARG A 91 -12.49 7.90 1.35
N LEU A 92 -11.63 7.01 0.84
CA LEU A 92 -10.69 7.31 -0.24
C LEU A 92 -11.40 7.83 -1.50
N GLY A 93 -12.61 7.33 -1.78
CA GLY A 93 -13.40 7.74 -2.94
C GLY A 93 -13.62 9.25 -3.04
N ARG A 94 -13.74 9.94 -1.90
CA ARG A 94 -13.95 11.41 -1.87
C ARG A 94 -12.81 12.20 -2.47
N PHE A 95 -11.58 11.70 -2.34
CA PHE A 95 -10.41 12.40 -2.83
C PHE A 95 -10.22 12.21 -4.33
N VAL A 96 -10.64 11.07 -4.88
CA VAL A 96 -10.54 10.73 -6.32
C VAL A 96 -11.81 11.06 -7.12
N GLY A 97 -12.72 11.85 -6.53
CA GLY A 97 -13.94 12.31 -7.20
C GLY A 97 -15.05 11.26 -7.33
N ILE A 98 -14.98 10.16 -6.60
CA ILE A 98 -16.03 9.12 -6.56
C ILE A 98 -17.11 9.54 -5.55
N GLY A 99 -18.37 9.49 -5.98
CA GLY A 99 -19.51 9.88 -5.15
C GLY A 99 -19.67 8.99 -3.91
N ARG A 100 -20.22 9.54 -2.83
CA ARG A 100 -20.41 8.81 -1.55
C ARG A 100 -21.20 7.50 -1.71
N SER A 101 -22.22 7.50 -2.57
CA SER A 101 -23.03 6.30 -2.84
C SER A 101 -22.25 5.26 -3.65
N GLU A 102 -21.40 5.70 -4.57
CA GLU A 102 -20.60 4.81 -5.41
C GLU A 102 -19.46 4.18 -4.61
N ALA A 103 -18.82 4.95 -3.73
CA ALA A 103 -17.77 4.49 -2.82
C ALA A 103 -18.32 3.89 -1.52
N ALA A 104 -19.64 3.69 -1.40
CA ALA A 104 -20.23 3.22 -0.15
C ALA A 104 -19.58 1.93 0.34
N ASP A 105 -19.39 1.83 1.65
CA ASP A 105 -18.97 0.59 2.28
C ASP A 105 -20.10 -0.43 2.17
N THR A 106 -19.86 -1.48 1.40
CA THR A 106 -20.82 -2.54 1.10
C THR A 106 -20.68 -3.73 2.03
N GLY A 107 -19.64 -3.77 2.88
CA GLY A 107 -19.28 -4.93 3.69
C GLY A 107 -18.80 -6.16 2.90
N LEU A 108 -18.67 -6.07 1.56
CA LEU A 108 -18.26 -7.18 0.69
C LEU A 108 -16.88 -7.74 1.05
N CYS A 109 -16.03 -6.90 1.64
CA CYS A 109 -14.67 -7.25 2.01
C CYS A 109 -14.49 -7.52 3.51
N ASP A 110 -15.54 -7.50 4.34
CA ASP A 110 -15.42 -7.62 5.81
C ASP A 110 -14.84 -8.98 6.26
N GLY A 111 -15.13 -10.05 5.51
CA GLY A 111 -14.59 -11.38 5.78
C GLY A 111 -13.27 -11.68 5.08
N VAL A 112 -12.75 -10.74 4.29
CA VAL A 112 -11.53 -10.92 3.50
C VAL A 112 -10.31 -10.47 4.30
N THR A 113 -9.23 -11.24 4.21
CA THR A 113 -8.03 -11.10 5.03
C THR A 113 -6.77 -11.24 4.21
N LEU A 114 -5.70 -10.58 4.64
CA LEU A 114 -4.34 -10.77 4.12
C LEU A 114 -3.47 -11.23 5.30
N ALA A 115 -2.73 -12.33 5.13
CA ALA A 115 -2.02 -13.00 6.23
C ALA A 115 -2.96 -13.31 7.43
N GLY A 116 -4.22 -13.64 7.14
CA GLY A 116 -5.24 -13.96 8.13
C GLY A 116 -5.85 -12.77 8.88
N ARG A 117 -5.54 -11.53 8.49
CA ARG A 117 -6.00 -10.30 9.15
C ARG A 117 -6.68 -9.30 8.21
N ASP A 118 -7.79 -8.70 8.67
CA ASP A 118 -8.56 -7.66 7.93
C ASP A 118 -7.83 -6.31 7.93
N ASP A 119 -7.24 -5.92 9.05
CA ASP A 119 -6.49 -4.68 9.19
C ASP A 119 -5.26 -4.65 8.28
N LEU A 120 -4.48 -5.73 8.21
CA LEU A 120 -3.34 -5.83 7.28
C LEU A 120 -3.76 -5.72 5.81
N LYS A 121 -4.90 -6.29 5.43
CA LYS A 121 -5.48 -6.10 4.09
C LYS A 121 -5.76 -4.61 3.83
N ARG A 122 -6.35 -3.91 4.80
CA ARG A 122 -6.69 -2.48 4.65
C ARG A 122 -5.43 -1.64 4.48
N HIS A 123 -4.42 -1.86 5.33
CA HIS A 123 -3.09 -1.25 5.21
C HIS A 123 -2.49 -1.46 3.81
N PHE A 124 -2.39 -2.72 3.39
CA PHE A 124 -1.86 -3.08 2.09
C PHE A 124 -2.61 -2.38 0.94
N ALA A 125 -3.94 -2.45 0.93
CA ALA A 125 -4.74 -1.92 -0.16
C ALA A 125 -4.62 -0.39 -0.28
N ILE A 126 -4.69 0.32 0.86
CA ILE A 126 -4.53 1.78 0.90
C ILE A 126 -3.12 2.16 0.42
N SER A 127 -2.08 1.51 0.94
CA SER A 127 -0.70 1.79 0.57
C SER A 127 -0.38 1.44 -0.88
N ALA A 128 -1.02 0.39 -1.44
CA ALA A 128 -0.92 0.07 -2.85
C ALA A 128 -1.54 1.17 -3.73
N ALA A 129 -2.71 1.71 -3.37
CA ALA A 129 -3.30 2.83 -4.09
C ALA A 129 -2.39 4.06 -4.06
N LEU A 130 -1.77 4.38 -2.92
CA LEU A 130 -0.77 5.44 -2.84
C LEU A 130 0.38 5.20 -3.82
N GLY A 131 0.87 3.96 -3.87
CA GLY A 131 1.94 3.54 -4.78
C GLY A 131 1.66 3.72 -6.27
N THR A 132 0.40 3.89 -6.70
CA THR A 132 0.10 4.10 -8.13
C THR A 132 0.41 5.51 -8.61
N GLY A 133 0.36 6.50 -7.71
CA GLY A 133 0.66 7.91 -8.02
C GLY A 133 2.11 8.31 -7.76
N LEU A 134 2.95 7.36 -7.34
CA LEU A 134 4.30 7.62 -6.88
C LEU A 134 5.31 7.14 -7.91
N ASP A 135 6.11 8.06 -8.41
CA ASP A 135 7.25 7.75 -9.25
C ASP A 135 8.18 6.77 -8.52
N ALA A 136 8.87 5.88 -9.25
CA ALA A 136 9.89 5.00 -8.68
C ALA A 136 11.04 5.75 -7.96
N ARG A 137 11.12 7.08 -8.14
CA ARG A 137 12.08 7.99 -7.51
C ARG A 137 11.55 8.70 -6.26
N ALA A 138 10.26 8.58 -5.94
CA ALA A 138 9.71 9.07 -4.68
C ALA A 138 10.25 8.19 -3.55
N ALA A 139 11.44 8.55 -3.06
CA ALA A 139 12.03 7.95 -1.88
C ALA A 139 11.24 8.47 -0.68
N PHE A 140 10.23 7.71 -0.26
CA PHE A 140 9.54 8.01 1.00
C PHE A 140 10.57 8.04 2.12
N GLY A 141 10.63 9.16 2.81
CA GLY A 141 11.31 9.24 4.09
C GLY A 141 10.66 8.29 5.09
N LEU A 142 11.45 7.72 5.97
CA LEU A 142 10.96 6.81 7.01
C LEU A 142 9.96 7.48 7.98
N GLY A 143 9.97 8.81 8.07
CA GLY A 143 8.97 9.60 8.79
C GLY A 143 7.66 9.78 8.02
N GLU A 144 7.69 9.87 6.68
CA GLU A 144 6.50 9.98 5.82
C GLU A 144 5.73 8.66 5.77
N ILE A 145 6.47 7.54 5.75
CA ILE A 145 5.88 6.20 5.94
C ILE A 145 5.08 6.20 7.23
N LYS A 146 5.66 6.64 8.36
CA LYS A 146 4.95 6.68 9.64
C LYS A 146 3.69 7.56 9.62
N GLU A 147 3.74 8.74 9.02
CA GLU A 147 2.53 9.59 8.92
C GLU A 147 1.44 8.90 8.08
N LEU A 148 1.83 8.12 7.07
CA LEU A 148 0.94 7.19 6.37
C LEU A 148 0.44 6.06 7.31
N LEU A 149 1.32 5.41 8.10
CA LEU A 149 0.95 4.32 9.03
C LEU A 149 0.02 4.79 10.18
N ASP A 150 0.22 6.01 10.69
CA ASP A 150 -0.47 6.58 11.86
C ASP A 150 -1.83 7.21 11.53
N SER A 151 -2.24 7.23 10.26
CA SER A 151 -3.50 7.83 9.82
C SER A 151 -4.73 6.97 10.17
N ASN A 152 -4.52 5.83 10.83
CA ASN A 152 -5.59 5.03 11.39
C ASN A 152 -6.21 5.70 12.64
N PRO A 153 -7.56 5.73 12.75
CA PRO A 153 -8.27 6.40 13.85
C PRO A 153 -7.99 5.83 15.25
N ASP A 154 -7.41 4.62 15.31
CA ASP A 154 -7.48 3.76 16.49
C ASP A 154 -6.34 4.03 17.48
N GLY A 155 -5.31 4.79 17.07
CA GLY A 155 -4.21 5.23 17.93
C GLY A 155 -3.49 4.09 18.68
N SER A 156 -3.52 2.87 18.13
CA SER A 156 -3.29 1.59 18.81
C SER A 156 -1.84 1.32 19.24
N GLY A 157 -0.88 2.13 18.79
CA GLY A 157 0.55 1.94 19.08
C GLY A 157 1.33 1.58 17.81
N PHE A 158 2.63 1.33 17.97
CA PHE A 158 3.50 0.98 16.84
C PHE A 158 3.42 -0.52 16.58
N ASN A 159 2.93 -0.93 15.40
CA ASN A 159 2.96 -2.31 14.94
C ASN A 159 3.83 -2.45 13.67
N PHE A 160 4.86 -3.27 13.73
CA PHE A 160 5.70 -3.55 12.57
C PHE A 160 5.03 -4.48 11.55
N GLU A 161 3.98 -5.21 11.92
CA GLU A 161 3.16 -6.00 11.00
C GLU A 161 2.38 -5.09 10.04
N ASP A 162 1.78 -4.02 10.56
CA ASP A 162 1.08 -3.01 9.78
C ASP A 162 2.05 -2.31 8.82
N MET A 163 3.24 -1.95 9.32
CA MET A 163 4.32 -1.40 8.48
C MET A 163 4.74 -2.36 7.36
N ALA A 164 4.81 -3.67 7.65
CA ALA A 164 5.12 -4.65 6.63
C ALA A 164 4.04 -4.70 5.55
N ALA A 165 2.75 -4.63 5.93
CA ALA A 165 1.64 -4.57 4.99
C ALA A 165 1.66 -3.30 4.13
N ASP A 166 1.96 -2.15 4.74
CA ASP A 166 2.03 -0.87 4.04
C ASP A 166 3.19 -0.82 3.03
N LEU A 167 4.39 -1.22 3.46
CA LEU A 167 5.55 -1.29 2.56
C LEU A 167 5.35 -2.32 1.44
N ALA A 168 4.72 -3.45 1.75
CA ALA A 168 4.39 -4.47 0.77
C ALA A 168 3.37 -3.95 -0.26
N GLY A 169 2.32 -3.25 0.17
CA GLY A 169 1.33 -2.62 -0.70
C GLY A 169 1.95 -1.58 -1.64
N LEU A 170 2.78 -0.69 -1.10
CA LEU A 170 3.52 0.30 -1.89
C LEU A 170 4.37 -0.38 -2.97
N ARG A 171 5.18 -1.37 -2.57
CA ARG A 171 6.08 -2.08 -3.50
C ARG A 171 5.34 -2.98 -4.48
N PHE A 172 4.15 -3.45 -4.14
CA PHE A 172 3.26 -4.16 -5.05
C PHE A 172 2.87 -3.30 -6.25
N ALA A 173 2.34 -2.10 -6.00
CA ALA A 173 1.95 -1.17 -7.07
C ALA A 173 3.17 -0.77 -7.92
N MET A 174 4.30 -0.46 -7.28
CA MET A 174 5.53 -0.11 -8.00
C MET A 174 6.07 -1.28 -8.85
N ALA A 175 5.95 -2.52 -8.37
CA ALA A 175 6.39 -3.70 -9.13
C ALA A 175 5.53 -3.90 -10.38
N LEU A 176 4.20 -3.76 -10.26
CA LEU A 176 3.28 -3.86 -11.40
C LEU A 176 3.46 -2.74 -12.43
N ALA A 177 3.89 -1.55 -11.98
CA ALA A 177 4.21 -0.43 -12.87
C ALA A 177 5.55 -0.64 -13.61
N ARG A 178 6.56 -1.19 -12.93
CA ARG A 178 7.90 -1.40 -13.52
C ARG A 178 7.98 -2.61 -14.44
N ASP A 179 7.28 -3.69 -14.09
CA ASP A 179 7.33 -4.96 -14.82
C ASP A 179 5.91 -5.45 -15.13
N PRO A 180 5.44 -5.33 -16.38
CA PRO A 180 4.16 -5.88 -16.82
C PRO A 180 3.97 -7.36 -16.49
N GLY A 181 5.04 -8.15 -16.48
CA GLY A 181 5.05 -9.59 -16.19
C GLY A 181 5.00 -9.93 -14.70
N ALA A 182 5.08 -8.95 -13.79
CA ALA A 182 5.04 -9.17 -12.35
C ALA A 182 3.75 -9.86 -11.88
N ALA A 183 2.62 -9.62 -12.56
CA ALA A 183 1.35 -10.27 -12.26
C ALA A 183 1.44 -11.80 -12.28
N ALA A 184 2.20 -12.38 -13.23
CA ALA A 184 2.38 -13.83 -13.36
C ALA A 184 3.17 -14.47 -12.21
N ARG A 185 3.77 -13.66 -11.34
CA ARG A 185 4.52 -14.13 -10.16
C ARG A 185 3.66 -14.24 -8.90
N ILE A 186 2.42 -13.76 -8.93
CA ILE A 186 1.47 -13.78 -7.80
C ILE A 186 0.71 -15.12 -7.80
N GLY A 187 1.20 -16.10 -7.06
CA GLY A 187 0.58 -17.41 -6.89
C GLY A 187 -0.03 -17.65 -5.50
N VAL A 188 0.60 -17.11 -4.45
CA VAL A 188 0.18 -17.22 -3.04
C VAL A 188 0.34 -15.87 -2.33
N GLU A 189 -0.27 -15.69 -1.15
CA GLU A 189 -0.10 -14.45 -0.36
C GLU A 189 1.37 -14.16 -0.03
N GLY A 190 2.17 -15.22 0.21
CA GLY A 190 3.62 -15.10 0.44
C GLY A 190 4.43 -14.60 -0.76
N ASP A 191 3.81 -14.39 -1.93
CA ASP A 191 4.46 -13.72 -3.06
C ASP A 191 4.34 -12.19 -3.00
N VAL A 192 3.42 -11.67 -2.18
CA VAL A 192 3.10 -10.22 -2.08
C VAL A 192 3.20 -9.67 -0.66
N MET A 193 3.12 -10.53 0.36
CA MET A 193 3.21 -10.18 1.77
C MET A 193 4.33 -11.01 2.43
N PRO A 194 5.29 -10.39 3.13
CA PRO A 194 6.34 -11.14 3.83
C PRO A 194 5.78 -11.91 5.03
N ASP A 195 6.53 -12.89 5.52
CA ASP A 195 6.28 -13.44 6.84
C ASP A 195 6.46 -12.35 7.91
N ILE A 196 5.44 -12.21 8.74
CA ILE A 196 5.34 -11.21 9.80
C ILE A 196 5.34 -11.82 11.21
N SER A 197 5.36 -13.14 11.33
CA SER A 197 5.11 -13.87 12.58
C SER A 197 6.10 -13.55 13.72
N ASP A 198 7.28 -13.02 13.39
CA ASP A 198 8.32 -12.62 14.35
C ASP A 198 8.50 -11.08 14.43
N LEU A 199 7.62 -10.30 13.79
CA LEU A 199 7.68 -8.85 13.88
C LEU A 199 7.15 -8.38 15.25
N PRO A 200 7.76 -7.35 15.86
CA PRO A 200 7.23 -6.76 17.08
C PRO A 200 5.86 -6.12 16.83
N HIS A 201 4.85 -6.56 17.58
CA HIS A 201 3.48 -6.06 17.52
C HIS A 201 2.99 -5.61 18.92
N ASP A 202 1.86 -4.90 18.95
CA ASP A 202 1.19 -4.40 20.17
C ASP A 202 2.09 -3.62 21.14
N LEU A 203 3.04 -2.83 20.61
CA LEU A 203 3.97 -2.07 21.42
C LEU A 203 3.33 -0.78 21.93
N SER A 204 3.25 -0.64 23.26
CA SER A 204 3.01 0.67 23.89
C SER A 204 4.08 1.68 23.47
N ALA A 205 3.73 2.96 23.47
CA ALA A 205 4.70 4.02 23.16
C ALA A 205 5.96 3.99 24.05
N ALA A 206 5.82 3.57 25.32
CA ALA A 206 6.95 3.41 26.23
C ALA A 206 7.83 2.22 25.85
N ALA A 207 7.23 1.07 25.54
CA ALA A 207 7.96 -0.12 25.11
C ALA A 207 8.65 0.10 23.76
N PHE A 208 7.99 0.76 22.81
CA PHE A 208 8.58 1.16 21.54
C PHE A 208 9.80 2.05 21.76
N ARG A 209 9.67 3.14 22.53
CA ARG A 209 10.79 4.05 22.81
C ARG A 209 11.95 3.35 23.51
N ALA A 210 11.66 2.46 24.46
CA ALA A 210 12.69 1.73 25.18
C ALA A 210 13.49 0.77 24.26
N ARG A 211 12.83 0.17 23.25
CA ARG A 211 13.43 -0.82 22.37
C ARG A 211 14.02 -0.24 21.07
N PHE A 212 13.34 0.73 20.48
CA PHE A 212 13.65 1.25 19.15
C PHE A 212 14.06 2.73 19.14
N GLY A 213 13.83 3.45 20.24
CA GLY A 213 14.10 4.88 20.33
C GLY A 213 13.04 5.73 19.63
N ALA A 214 13.47 6.83 19.02
CA ALA A 214 12.66 7.65 18.14
C ALA A 214 12.66 7.12 16.70
N ILE A 215 11.71 7.60 15.90
CA ILE A 215 11.75 7.36 14.45
C ILE A 215 13.03 8.00 13.89
N GLY A 216 13.77 7.24 13.09
CA GLY A 216 15.09 7.68 12.61
C GLY A 216 16.25 7.10 13.41
N ASP A 217 16.02 6.62 14.62
CA ASP A 217 17.08 6.02 15.43
C ASP A 217 17.57 4.69 14.81
N PRO A 218 18.85 4.31 15.01
CA PRO A 218 19.44 3.14 14.37
C PRO A 218 18.67 1.83 14.60
N ALA A 219 18.11 1.63 15.80
CA ALA A 219 17.36 0.41 16.13
C ALA A 219 16.04 0.32 15.36
N TYR A 220 15.29 1.43 15.25
CA TYR A 220 14.12 1.52 14.38
C TYR A 220 14.50 1.28 12.92
N GLN A 221 15.53 1.96 12.43
CA GLN A 221 15.98 1.85 11.04
C GLN A 221 16.41 0.43 10.67
N ALA A 222 17.08 -0.28 11.58
CA ALA A 222 17.46 -1.67 11.38
C ALA A 222 16.23 -2.58 11.21
N GLU A 223 15.17 -2.34 11.99
CA GLU A 223 13.92 -3.10 11.89
C GLU A 223 13.17 -2.81 10.58
N VAL A 224 13.08 -1.55 10.16
CA VAL A 224 12.50 -1.20 8.85
C VAL A 224 13.31 -1.81 7.70
N ALA A 225 14.64 -1.77 7.79
CA ALA A 225 15.52 -2.37 6.78
C ALA A 225 15.34 -3.90 6.71
N ARG A 226 15.13 -4.55 7.87
CA ARG A 226 14.83 -5.99 7.95
C ARG A 226 13.53 -6.34 7.24
N ILE A 227 12.46 -5.58 7.49
CA ILE A 227 11.16 -5.74 6.83
C ILE A 227 11.29 -5.49 5.33
N SER A 228 11.97 -4.41 4.93
CA SER A 228 12.22 -4.07 3.53
C SER A 228 12.97 -5.19 2.81
N ALA A 229 14.02 -5.75 3.42
CA ALA A 229 14.77 -6.86 2.82
C ALA A 229 13.90 -8.12 2.61
N ARG A 230 12.97 -8.40 3.53
CA ARG A 230 12.00 -9.51 3.36
C ARG A 230 11.08 -9.27 2.18
N ILE A 231 10.57 -8.05 2.05
CA ILE A 231 9.71 -7.67 0.94
C ILE A 231 10.49 -7.79 -0.37
N ASP A 232 11.72 -7.27 -0.45
CA ASP A 232 12.58 -7.38 -1.65
C ASP A 232 12.86 -8.82 -2.08
N ALA A 233 12.84 -9.77 -1.14
CA ALA A 233 13.00 -11.20 -1.41
C ALA A 233 11.74 -11.90 -1.93
N LEU A 234 10.58 -11.23 -1.95
CA LEU A 234 9.33 -11.81 -2.43
C LEU A 234 9.40 -12.13 -3.92
N ARG A 235 8.71 -13.20 -4.33
CA ARG A 235 8.63 -13.65 -5.72
C ARG A 235 8.12 -12.56 -6.66
N LEU A 236 7.23 -11.66 -6.20
CA LEU A 236 6.78 -10.52 -7.00
C LEU A 236 7.94 -9.67 -7.54
N HIS A 237 9.03 -9.55 -6.78
CA HIS A 237 10.16 -8.66 -7.08
C HIS A 237 11.35 -9.35 -7.78
N SER A 238 11.30 -10.69 -7.95
CA SER A 238 12.43 -11.47 -8.47
C SER A 238 12.74 -11.27 -9.96
N GLY A 239 11.89 -10.58 -10.73
CA GLY A 239 12.05 -10.37 -12.18
C GLY A 239 12.74 -9.05 -12.58
N ALA A 240 13.03 -8.15 -11.64
CA ALA A 240 13.59 -6.83 -11.95
C ALA A 240 15.13 -6.81 -12.06
N ALA A 241 15.81 -7.93 -11.79
CA ALA A 241 17.27 -8.01 -11.70
C ALA A 241 18.02 -8.20 -13.04
N GLU A 242 17.33 -8.28 -14.19
CA GLU A 242 17.98 -8.57 -15.50
C GLU A 242 18.09 -7.38 -16.47
N ILE A 243 18.15 -6.13 -15.97
CA ILE A 243 18.65 -5.01 -16.78
C ILE A 243 19.84 -4.36 -16.07
N HIS A 244 20.89 -5.14 -15.86
CA HIS A 244 22.25 -4.62 -15.77
C HIS A 244 22.96 -5.06 -17.05
N ASP A 245 23.25 -4.11 -17.93
CA ASP A 245 24.26 -4.28 -18.96
C ASP A 245 25.59 -3.75 -18.39
N PRO A 246 26.55 -4.62 -18.02
CA PRO A 246 27.91 -4.22 -17.73
C PRO A 246 28.80 -4.31 -18.99
N ALA A 247 28.34 -3.93 -20.18
CA ALA A 247 29.21 -3.61 -21.31
C ALA A 247 28.44 -3.02 -22.51
N SER A 248 28.36 -1.69 -22.61
CA SER A 248 28.31 -0.93 -23.88
C SER A 248 28.78 0.50 -23.69
#